data_AF-A0A2Z6R488-F1
#
_entry.id   AF-A0A2Z6R488-F1
#
_cell.length_a   1.000
_cell.length_b   1.000
_cell.length_c   1.000
_cell.angle_alpha   90.00
_cell.angle_beta   90.00
_cell.angle_gamma   90.00
#
_symmetry.space_group_name_H-M   'P 1'
#
loop_
_entity.id
_entity.type
_entity.pdbx_description
1 polymer ?
#
loop_
_entity_poly.entity_id
_entity_poly.type
_entity_poly.pdbx_seq_one_letter_code
_entity_poly.pdbx_strand_id
1 'polypeptide(L)'
;MHQILQSYQNHLFSKLREASELADMDSTLILRRLSFLSCWTISSSNWSSYALIRGCLPTMFIDLFVELSIPRQSAIKVVAAIHNNFVQKLRTRIWNPRTYNKSKWEDAMNITFKLKTTPRPSNLPATLYVPFSSLSPPTQFVTSHDSRTDWIKNSMIQGLP
;
A
#
# COMPACT_ATOMS: atom_id res chain seq x y z
N MET A 1 -8.70 6.85 -5.15
CA MET A 1 -7.83 6.27 -4.11
C MET A 1 -8.39 4.98 -3.51
N HIS A 2 -9.63 5.00 -3.03
CA HIS A 2 -10.30 3.81 -2.45
C HIS A 2 -10.21 2.56 -3.35
N GLN A 3 -10.52 2.69 -4.65
CA GLN A 3 -10.44 1.57 -5.61
C GLN A 3 -9.02 1.00 -5.76
N ILE A 4 -7.97 1.83 -5.72
CA ILE A 4 -6.59 1.37 -5.86
C ILE A 4 -6.20 0.53 -4.63
N LEU A 5 -6.56 1.02 -3.44
CA LEU A 5 -6.30 0.32 -2.19
C LEU A 5 -7.11 -0.96 -2.08
N GLN A 6 -8.38 -0.94 -2.49
CA GLN A 6 -9.24 -2.12 -2.53
C GLN A 6 -8.72 -3.17 -3.52
N SER A 7 -8.29 -2.76 -4.71
CA SER A 7 -7.65 -3.67 -5.67
C SER A 7 -6.36 -4.28 -5.11
N TYR A 8 -5.55 -3.48 -4.40
CA TYR A 8 -4.34 -3.96 -3.74
C TYR A 8 -4.64 -4.96 -2.63
N GLN A 9 -5.60 -4.64 -1.76
CA GLN A 9 -6.07 -5.53 -0.71
C GLN A 9 -6.57 -6.85 -1.31
N ASN A 10 -7.49 -6.80 -2.28
CA ASN A 10 -8.04 -7.99 -2.94
C ASN A 10 -6.96 -8.87 -3.58
N HIS A 11 -5.94 -8.27 -4.21
CA HIS A 11 -4.84 -9.02 -4.80
C HIS A 11 -4.03 -9.78 -3.73
N LEU A 12 -3.77 -9.14 -2.59
CA LEU A 12 -3.09 -9.77 -1.46
C LEU A 12 -3.94 -10.90 -0.84
N PHE A 13 -5.25 -10.67 -0.68
CA PHE A 13 -6.21 -11.69 -0.23
C PHE A 13 -6.23 -12.91 -1.16
N SER A 14 -6.27 -12.69 -2.48
CA SER A 14 -6.24 -13.76 -3.48
C SER A 14 -4.97 -14.60 -3.35
N LYS A 15 -3.81 -13.95 -3.23
CA LYS A 15 -2.52 -14.65 -3.15
C LYS A 15 -2.35 -15.44 -1.86
N LEU A 16 -2.86 -14.92 -0.74
CA LEU A 16 -2.88 -15.67 0.52
C LEU A 16 -3.83 -16.86 0.46
N ARG A 17 -4.99 -16.72 -0.19
CA ARG A 17 -5.92 -17.83 -0.39
C ARG A 17 -5.30 -18.93 -1.25
N GLU A 18 -4.71 -18.59 -2.40
CA GLU A 18 -3.97 -19.54 -3.24
C GLU A 18 -2.86 -20.26 -2.46
N ALA A 19 -2.07 -19.53 -1.66
CA ALA A 19 -1.02 -20.12 -0.84
C ALA A 19 -1.57 -21.04 0.26
N SER A 20 -2.74 -20.71 0.84
CA SER A 20 -3.38 -21.52 1.88
C SER A 20 -3.95 -22.81 1.29
N GLU A 21 -4.57 -22.74 0.11
CA GLU A 21 -5.07 -23.90 -0.63
C GLU A 21 -3.93 -24.87 -0.98
N LEU A 22 -2.79 -24.34 -1.42
CA LEU A 22 -1.59 -25.15 -1.70
C LEU A 22 -0.98 -25.77 -0.43
N ALA A 23 -1.17 -25.14 0.73
CA ALA A 23 -0.67 -25.62 2.01
C ALA A 23 -1.67 -26.55 2.74
N ASP A 24 -2.86 -26.79 2.17
CA ASP A 24 -3.98 -27.48 2.84
C ASP A 24 -4.34 -26.88 4.21
N MET A 25 -4.32 -25.54 4.29
CA MET A 25 -4.56 -24.77 5.52
C MET A 25 -5.80 -23.88 5.39
N ASP A 26 -6.56 -23.72 6.48
CA ASP A 26 -7.67 -22.77 6.52
C ASP A 26 -7.18 -21.31 6.47
N SER A 27 -7.50 -20.63 5.37
CA SER A 27 -7.14 -19.22 5.16
C SER A 27 -7.90 -18.23 6.06
N THR A 28 -8.98 -18.65 6.74
CA THR A 28 -9.90 -17.75 7.45
C THR A 28 -9.19 -16.86 8.48
N LEU A 29 -8.33 -17.44 9.32
CA LEU A 29 -7.62 -16.67 10.35
C LEU A 29 -6.60 -15.68 9.73
N ILE A 30 -5.91 -16.10 8.68
CA ILE A 30 -4.90 -15.30 7.98
C ILE A 30 -5.55 -14.12 7.26
N LEU A 31 -6.63 -14.37 6.53
CA LEU A 31 -7.41 -13.34 5.84
C LEU A 31 -8.05 -12.36 6.84
N ARG A 32 -8.51 -12.87 8.00
CA ARG A 32 -9.01 -12.04 9.10
C ARG A 32 -7.91 -11.15 9.66
N ARG A 33 -6.73 -11.68 9.95
CA ARG A 33 -5.59 -10.86 10.43
C ARG A 33 -5.21 -9.80 9.41
N LEU A 34 -5.25 -10.13 8.12
CA LEU A 34 -5.01 -9.16 7.07
C LEU A 34 -6.07 -8.06 7.07
N SER A 35 -7.37 -8.37 7.16
CA SER A 35 -8.44 -7.36 7.12
C SER A 35 -8.38 -6.36 8.28
N PHE A 36 -7.91 -6.79 9.46
CA PHE A 36 -7.82 -5.94 10.66
C PHE A 36 -6.62 -4.97 10.67
N LEU A 37 -5.76 -4.99 9.66
CA LEU A 37 -4.60 -4.10 9.66
C LEU A 37 -5.01 -2.64 9.47
N SER A 38 -4.50 -1.79 10.35
CA SER A 38 -4.78 -0.35 10.35
C SER A 38 -4.33 0.35 9.06
N CYS A 39 -3.41 -0.23 8.28
CA CYS A 39 -2.95 0.37 7.02
C CYS A 39 -4.05 0.48 5.94
N TRP A 40 -5.17 -0.25 6.08
CA TRP A 40 -6.28 -0.17 5.14
C TRP A 40 -7.16 1.07 5.32
N THR A 41 -7.15 1.69 6.50
CA THR A 41 -7.95 2.88 6.78
C THR A 41 -7.18 4.15 6.42
N ILE A 42 -7.44 4.69 5.22
CA ILE A 42 -6.81 5.95 4.80
C ILE A 42 -7.36 7.10 5.64
N SER A 43 -6.49 7.71 6.44
CA SER A 43 -6.80 8.87 7.27
C SER A 43 -5.54 9.72 7.46
N SER A 44 -5.74 11.03 7.60
CA SER A 44 -4.68 12.00 7.88
C SER A 44 -4.00 11.83 9.24
N SER A 45 -4.59 11.06 10.15
CA SER A 45 -4.03 10.73 11.47
C SER A 45 -3.46 9.32 11.54
N ASN A 46 -3.62 8.51 10.49
CA ASN A 46 -3.21 7.11 10.50
C ASN A 46 -1.82 6.93 9.89
N TRP A 47 -0.83 6.76 10.76
CA TRP A 47 0.56 6.58 10.36
C TRP A 47 0.76 5.31 9.51
N SER A 48 0.07 4.22 9.81
CA SER A 48 0.20 2.95 9.09
C SER A 48 -0.25 3.05 7.63
N SER A 49 -1.35 3.76 7.36
CA SER A 49 -1.82 3.97 5.99
C SER A 49 -0.97 4.98 5.24
N TYR A 50 -0.46 6.01 5.93
CA TYR A 50 0.52 6.92 5.36
C TYR A 50 1.82 6.21 4.94
N ALA A 51 2.37 5.36 5.81
CA ALA A 51 3.55 4.55 5.51
C ALA A 51 3.32 3.66 4.27
N LEU A 52 2.16 3.00 4.19
CA LEU A 52 1.81 2.17 3.04
C LEU A 52 1.76 2.96 1.72
N ILE A 53 1.13 4.14 1.72
CA ILE A 53 1.05 5.01 0.54
C ILE A 53 2.45 5.53 0.13
N ARG A 54 3.34 5.73 1.11
CA ARG A 54 4.73 6.14 0.89
C ARG A 54 5.62 5.02 0.34
N GLY A 55 5.08 3.82 0.14
CA GLY A 55 5.79 2.66 -0.38
C GLY A 55 6.48 1.82 0.70
N CYS A 56 6.17 2.04 1.98
CA CYS A 56 6.68 1.18 3.05
C CYS A 56 5.88 -0.11 3.05
N LEU A 57 6.58 -1.24 3.02
CA LEU A 57 5.95 -2.54 2.95
C LEU A 57 5.73 -3.10 4.36
N PRO A 58 4.49 -3.39 4.80
CA PRO A 58 4.25 -4.04 6.07
C PRO A 58 4.83 -5.46 6.11
N THR A 59 5.74 -5.76 7.04
CA THR A 59 6.30 -7.10 7.27
C THR A 59 5.23 -8.10 7.65
N MET A 60 4.12 -7.66 8.26
CA MET A 60 2.97 -8.52 8.51
C MET A 60 2.48 -9.20 7.23
N PHE A 61 2.57 -8.53 6.07
CA PHE A 61 2.21 -9.16 4.80
C PHE A 61 3.12 -10.35 4.49
N ILE A 62 4.42 -10.24 4.77
CA ILE A 62 5.39 -11.33 4.61
C ILE A 62 5.14 -12.44 5.63
N ASP A 63 4.92 -12.08 6.89
CA ASP A 63 4.73 -13.03 7.99
C ASP A 63 3.51 -13.92 7.75
N LEU A 64 2.42 -13.38 7.19
CA LEU A 64 1.23 -14.16 6.82
C LEU A 64 1.53 -15.25 5.76
N PHE A 65 2.46 -15.02 4.82
CA PHE A 65 2.90 -16.08 3.90
C PHE A 65 3.84 -17.07 4.58
N VAL A 66 4.71 -16.60 5.50
CA VAL A 66 5.61 -17.49 6.25
C VAL A 66 4.82 -18.46 7.14
N GLU A 67 3.71 -18.00 7.73
CA GLU A 67 2.78 -18.86 8.47
C GLU A 67 2.15 -19.96 7.61
N LEU A 68 2.07 -19.76 6.29
CA LEU A 68 1.65 -20.78 5.31
C LEU A 68 2.81 -21.66 4.83
N SER A 69 3.90 -21.71 5.60
CA SER A 69 5.13 -22.44 5.27
C SER A 69 5.81 -21.97 3.97
N ILE A 70 5.48 -20.78 3.46
CA ILE A 70 6.17 -20.20 2.31
C ILE A 70 7.53 -19.67 2.79
N PRO A 71 8.66 -20.06 2.16
CA PRO A 71 9.97 -19.54 2.53
C PRO A 71 9.99 -18.02 2.52
N ARG A 72 10.54 -17.40 3.57
CA ARG A 72 10.54 -15.93 3.75
C ARG A 72 11.03 -15.17 2.51
N GLN A 73 12.05 -15.69 1.83
CA GLN A 73 12.59 -15.06 0.62
C GLN A 73 11.59 -15.08 -0.55
N SER A 74 10.80 -16.15 -0.68
CA SER A 74 9.73 -16.26 -1.67
C SER A 74 8.57 -15.33 -1.34
N ALA A 75 8.18 -15.27 -0.05
CA ALA A 75 7.15 -14.36 0.44
C ALA A 75 7.50 -12.89 0.15
N ILE A 76 8.76 -12.47 0.39
CA ILE A 76 9.24 -11.13 0.06
C ILE A 76 9.05 -10.82 -1.42
N LYS A 77 9.39 -11.75 -2.32
CA LYS A 77 9.26 -11.55 -3.77
C LYS A 77 7.80 -11.35 -4.18
N VAL A 78 6.90 -12.20 -3.70
CA VAL A 78 5.46 -12.12 -3.97
C VAL A 78 4.91 -10.78 -3.48
N VAL A 79 5.15 -10.46 -2.21
CA VAL A 79 4.65 -9.26 -1.58
C VAL A 79 5.22 -8.00 -2.23
N ALA A 80 6.53 -7.98 -2.56
CA ALA A 80 7.17 -6.87 -3.26
C ALA A 80 6.58 -6.67 -4.66
N ALA A 81 6.30 -7.73 -5.41
CA ALA A 81 5.68 -7.62 -6.73
C ALA A 81 4.27 -7.00 -6.66
N ILE A 82 3.44 -7.46 -5.72
CA ILE A 82 2.09 -6.91 -5.49
C ILE A 82 2.18 -5.44 -5.06
N HIS A 83 3.09 -5.13 -4.13
CA HIS A 83 3.29 -3.77 -3.64
C HIS A 83 3.83 -2.83 -4.72
N ASN A 84 4.76 -3.29 -5.55
CA ASN A 84 5.26 -2.54 -6.69
C ASN A 84 4.15 -2.26 -7.71
N ASN A 85 3.24 -3.22 -7.97
CA ASN A 85 2.08 -2.99 -8.81
C ASN A 85 1.15 -1.91 -8.21
N PHE A 86 0.92 -1.95 -6.89
CA PHE A 86 0.15 -0.93 -6.19
C PHE A 86 0.80 0.45 -6.28
N VAL A 87 2.09 0.57 -5.97
CA VAL A 87 2.85 1.82 -6.07
C VAL A 87 2.84 2.33 -7.50
N GLN A 88 2.95 1.46 -8.50
CA GLN A 88 2.86 1.86 -9.89
C GLN A 88 1.46 2.36 -10.26
N LYS A 89 0.39 1.65 -9.88
CA LYS A 89 -0.99 2.14 -10.08
C LYS A 89 -1.24 3.47 -9.37
N LEU A 90 -0.72 3.61 -8.16
CA LEU A 90 -0.78 4.83 -7.36
C LEU A 90 -0.03 5.97 -8.08
N ARG A 91 1.18 5.70 -8.57
CA ARG A 91 1.95 6.65 -9.39
C ARG A 91 1.19 6.99 -10.66
N THR A 92 0.73 6.04 -11.44
CA THR A 92 0.01 6.30 -12.70
C THR A 92 -1.30 7.05 -12.49
N ARG A 93 -2.01 6.88 -11.38
CA ARG A 93 -3.26 7.59 -11.11
C ARG A 93 -3.08 8.94 -10.39
N ILE A 94 -1.97 9.14 -9.67
CA ILE A 94 -1.78 10.35 -8.83
C ILE A 94 -0.55 11.16 -9.28
N TRP A 95 0.58 10.51 -9.56
CA TRP A 95 1.85 11.13 -9.93
C TRP A 95 2.03 11.32 -11.45
N ASN A 96 1.87 10.30 -12.30
CA ASN A 96 2.11 10.42 -13.75
C ASN A 96 1.16 11.39 -14.46
N PRO A 97 -0.12 11.56 -14.07
CA PRO A 97 -0.99 12.56 -14.69
C PRO A 97 -0.53 13.99 -14.38
N ARG A 98 0.52 14.20 -13.56
CA ARG A 98 0.91 15.54 -13.11
C ARG A 98 2.39 15.71 -12.79
N THR A 99 2.91 16.83 -13.24
CA THR A 99 4.00 17.61 -12.61
C THR A 99 3.58 18.14 -11.23
N TYR A 100 3.15 17.27 -10.30
CA TYR A 100 2.63 17.68 -8.99
C TYR A 100 3.63 17.54 -7.86
N ASN A 101 3.73 18.59 -7.06
CA ASN A 101 4.42 18.55 -5.78
C ASN A 101 3.67 17.61 -4.83
N LYS A 102 4.30 16.49 -4.47
CA LYS A 102 3.82 15.51 -3.48
C LYS A 102 3.24 16.17 -2.22
N SER A 103 3.80 17.30 -1.78
CA SER A 103 3.30 18.04 -0.62
C SER A 103 1.85 18.48 -0.79
N LYS A 104 1.46 18.97 -1.96
CA LYS A 104 0.09 19.48 -2.21
C LYS A 104 -0.95 18.36 -2.18
N TRP A 105 -0.58 17.12 -2.56
CA TRP A 105 -1.50 15.98 -2.46
C TRP A 105 -1.68 15.58 -1.00
N GLU A 106 -0.58 15.55 -0.24
CA GLU A 106 -0.64 15.30 1.20
C GLU A 106 -1.53 16.36 1.88
N ASP A 107 -1.39 17.63 1.51
CA ASP A 107 -2.19 18.72 2.06
C ASP A 107 -3.69 18.58 1.70
N ALA A 108 -4.01 18.21 0.45
CA ALA A 108 -5.39 17.93 0.04
C ALA A 108 -6.02 16.72 0.76
N MET A 109 -5.20 15.75 1.18
CA MET A 109 -5.61 14.62 2.02
C MET A 109 -5.66 14.97 3.51
N ASN A 110 -5.47 16.25 3.86
CA ASN A 110 -5.31 16.75 5.22
C ASN A 110 -4.18 16.06 6.00
N ILE A 111 -3.20 15.44 5.33
CA ILE A 111 -2.05 14.82 5.99
C ILE A 111 -1.25 15.94 6.66
N THR A 112 -1.40 16.02 7.97
CA THR A 112 -0.83 17.09 8.77
C THR A 112 0.70 17.07 8.72
N PHE A 113 1.33 18.24 8.77
CA PHE A 113 2.78 18.34 8.96
C PHE A 113 3.25 17.56 10.19
N LYS A 114 2.42 17.52 11.24
CA LYS A 114 2.61 16.67 12.42
C LYS A 114 2.79 15.22 11.99
N LEU A 115 1.88 14.61 11.24
CA LEU A 115 2.03 13.21 10.81
C LEU A 115 3.30 12.96 9.99
N LYS A 116 3.68 13.90 9.11
CA LYS A 116 4.89 13.78 8.25
C LYS A 116 6.19 13.76 9.05
N THR A 117 6.23 14.52 10.14
CA THR A 117 7.39 14.65 11.04
C THR A 117 7.31 13.74 12.26
N THR A 118 6.13 13.16 12.52
CA THR A 118 5.90 12.28 13.65
C THR A 118 6.71 11.02 13.45
N PRO A 119 7.64 10.70 14.38
CA PRO A 119 8.32 9.43 14.33
C PRO A 119 7.28 8.33 14.44
N ARG A 120 7.60 7.18 13.86
CA ARG A 120 6.77 5.99 13.97
C ARG A 120 6.28 5.80 15.42
N PRO A 121 4.96 5.65 15.64
CA PRO A 121 4.42 5.36 16.96
C PRO A 121 5.11 4.15 17.61
N SER A 122 5.51 4.27 18.88
CA SER A 122 6.23 3.23 19.63
C SER A 122 5.40 1.95 19.86
N ASN A 123 4.07 2.08 19.81
CA ASN A 123 3.13 0.96 19.88
C ASN A 123 2.98 0.19 18.55
N LEU A 124 3.62 0.65 17.46
CA LEU A 124 3.68 -0.10 16.21
C LEU A 124 4.90 -1.02 16.22
N PRO A 125 4.73 -2.35 16.07
CA PRO A 125 5.81 -3.33 16.28
C PRO A 125 7.04 -3.09 15.39
N ALA A 126 8.18 -2.70 15.98
CA ALA A 126 9.37 -2.16 15.30
C ALA A 126 9.85 -2.91 14.04
N THR A 127 9.61 -4.22 13.95
CA THR A 127 9.98 -5.11 12.85
C THR A 127 9.08 -5.03 11.61
N LEU A 128 7.96 -4.29 11.66
CA LEU A 128 6.87 -4.41 10.70
C LEU A 128 6.97 -3.60 9.39
N TYR A 129 8.05 -2.90 9.07
CA TYR A 129 8.10 -2.21 7.77
C TYR A 129 9.46 -2.34 7.09
N VAL A 130 9.44 -2.93 5.91
CA VAL A 130 10.60 -2.97 5.00
C VAL A 130 10.59 -1.66 4.19
N PRO A 131 11.65 -0.83 4.27
CA PRO A 131 11.70 0.43 3.54
C PRO A 131 11.67 0.22 2.03
N PHE A 132 10.97 1.09 1.29
CA PHE A 132 10.91 1.05 -0.17
C PHE A 132 12.30 0.97 -0.83
N SER A 133 13.31 1.64 -0.24
CA SER A 133 14.69 1.66 -0.72
C SER A 133 15.40 0.30 -0.70
N SER A 134 14.86 -0.69 0.01
CA SER A 134 15.38 -2.06 0.02
C SER A 134 14.73 -2.99 -1.01
N LEU A 135 13.78 -2.47 -1.80
CA LEU A 135 13.11 -3.19 -2.88
C LEU A 135 13.71 -2.81 -4.25
N SER A 136 13.70 -3.75 -5.20
CA SER A 136 14.22 -3.50 -6.56
C SER A 136 13.48 -2.34 -7.24
N PRO A 137 14.19 -1.41 -7.92
CA PRO A 137 13.58 -0.24 -8.54
C PRO A 137 12.56 -0.61 -9.64
N PRO A 138 11.40 0.08 -9.73
CA PRO A 138 10.48 -0.11 -10.84
C PRO A 138 10.99 0.52 -12.16
N THR A 139 10.69 -0.12 -13.28
CA THR A 139 11.38 0.10 -14.58
C THR A 139 10.87 1.24 -15.48
N GLN A 140 9.92 2.09 -15.08
CA GLN A 140 9.30 3.06 -16.02
C GLN A 140 9.13 4.48 -15.45
N PHE A 141 9.67 5.45 -16.19
CA PHE A 141 9.53 6.90 -16.05
C PHE A 141 8.56 7.42 -17.12
N VAL A 142 7.58 8.27 -16.77
CA VAL A 142 6.69 8.94 -17.74
C VAL A 142 6.41 10.40 -17.33
N THR A 143 6.44 11.30 -18.32
CA THR A 143 6.29 12.77 -18.30
C THR A 143 4.83 13.26 -18.48
N SER A 144 4.55 14.52 -18.13
CA SER A 144 3.23 15.08 -17.71
C SER A 144 2.47 15.97 -18.71
N HIS A 145 1.16 16.24 -18.45
CA HIS A 145 0.52 17.57 -18.66
C HIS A 145 -0.76 17.79 -17.79
N ASP A 146 -1.19 19.04 -17.68
CA ASP A 146 -1.77 19.77 -16.52
C ASP A 146 -3.32 19.78 -16.29
N SER A 147 -3.71 20.37 -15.14
CA SER A 147 -4.98 21.02 -14.71
C SER A 147 -5.68 20.46 -13.44
N ARG A 148 -6.48 21.33 -12.80
CA ARG A 148 -6.35 21.76 -11.38
C ARG A 148 -7.49 21.25 -10.46
N THR A 149 -7.10 20.81 -9.25
CA THR A 149 -7.84 20.59 -7.97
C THR A 149 -9.21 19.88 -7.95
N ASP A 150 -10.19 20.23 -8.77
CA ASP A 150 -11.54 19.63 -8.72
C ASP A 150 -11.54 18.15 -9.08
N TRP A 151 -10.65 17.75 -9.99
CA TRP A 151 -10.57 16.35 -10.36
C TRP A 151 -10.06 15.45 -9.24
N ILE A 152 -9.27 15.93 -8.26
CA ILE A 152 -8.81 15.09 -7.15
C ILE A 152 -10.00 14.63 -6.32
N LYS A 153 -10.87 15.59 -5.99
CA LYS A 153 -12.12 15.34 -5.29
C LYS A 153 -13.03 14.44 -6.12
N ASN A 154 -13.14 14.70 -7.43
CA ASN A 154 -14.00 13.94 -8.34
C ASN A 154 -13.47 12.50 -8.60
N SER A 155 -12.17 12.25 -8.69
CA SER A 155 -11.58 10.89 -8.81
C SER A 155 -11.61 10.09 -7.50
N MET A 156 -11.99 10.72 -6.39
CA MET A 156 -12.30 10.04 -5.12
C MET A 156 -13.79 9.71 -4.99
N ILE A 157 -14.67 10.54 -5.57
CA ILE A 157 -16.13 10.35 -5.55
C ILE A 157 -16.59 9.43 -6.69
N GLN A 158 -16.10 9.66 -7.91
CA GLN A 158 -16.37 8.84 -9.08
C GLN A 158 -15.31 7.76 -9.18
N GLY A 159 -15.56 6.65 -8.50
CA GLY A 159 -15.05 5.39 -9.01
C GLY A 159 -15.69 5.12 -10.37
N LEU A 160 -14.85 4.81 -11.37
CA LEU A 160 -15.13 4.27 -12.72
C LEU A 160 -14.94 5.26 -13.89
N PRO A 161 -14.44 4.80 -15.06
CA PRO A 161 -14.13 3.40 -15.44
C PRO A 161 -12.78 2.88 -14.91
#